data_AF-A0AAW3I3F3-F1
#
_entry.id   AF-A0AAW3I3F3-F1
#
_cell.length_a   1.000
_cell.length_b   1.000
_cell.length_c   1.000
_cell.angle_alpha   90.00
_cell.angle_beta   90.00
_cell.angle_gamma   90.00
#
_symmetry.space_group_name_H-M   'P 1'
#
loop_
_entity.id
_entity.type
_entity.pdbx_description
1 polymer ?
#
loop_
_entity_poly.entity_id
_entity_poly.type
_entity_poly.pdbx_seq_one_letter_code
_entity_poly.pdbx_strand_id
1 'polypeptide(L)'
;MASNESVDPGTSLLRVLIPLYHAGEVTGYSGQQAAESLPPTEALALAMMCLTKTYSSTGLSMKLHIEYHAFDRRESAIAAEVGILGLMRLGYLRPASKKDEKALLERNEESWGLGNVSFLITAKGAKRIAPLVATTTGEPVKDVVKRLQADSREYAKTRVLPQTAD
;
A
#
# COMPACT_ATOMS: atom_id res chain seq x y z
N MET A 1 -1.77 -30.32 21.12
CA MET A 1 -2.54 -29.09 20.81
C MET A 1 -1.56 -28.09 20.23
N ALA A 2 -1.48 -27.99 18.91
CA ALA A 2 -0.62 -26.99 18.27
C ALA A 2 -1.33 -25.64 18.42
N SER A 3 -0.70 -24.71 19.13
CA SER A 3 -1.09 -23.32 19.16
C SER A 3 -1.09 -22.79 17.73
N ASN A 4 -2.26 -22.51 17.16
CA ASN A 4 -2.38 -21.67 15.99
C ASN A 4 -1.91 -20.26 16.42
N GLU A 5 -0.61 -20.02 16.41
CA GLU A 5 -0.10 -18.66 16.32
C GLU A 5 -0.68 -18.09 15.03
N SER A 6 -1.61 -17.15 15.18
CA SER A 6 -2.19 -16.44 14.04
C SER A 6 -1.06 -15.68 13.37
N VAL A 7 -0.48 -16.26 12.32
CA VAL A 7 0.59 -15.63 11.55
C VAL A 7 0.04 -14.32 11.01
N ASP A 8 0.73 -13.21 11.28
CA ASP A 8 0.34 -11.90 10.80
C ASP A 8 0.09 -11.94 9.26
N PRO A 9 -1.10 -11.51 8.80
CA PRO A 9 -1.46 -11.42 7.39
C PRO A 9 -0.41 -10.71 6.52
N GLY A 10 0.23 -9.66 7.03
CA GLY A 10 1.28 -8.93 6.32
C GLY A 10 2.52 -9.78 6.11
N THR A 11 2.96 -10.48 7.15
CA THR A 11 4.14 -11.37 7.10
C THR A 11 3.98 -12.49 6.07
N SER A 12 2.82 -13.15 6.03
CA SER A 12 2.55 -14.22 5.04
C SER A 12 2.56 -13.71 3.61
N LEU A 13 1.99 -12.52 3.39
CA LEU A 13 1.94 -11.91 2.07
C LEU A 13 3.32 -11.46 1.58
N LEU A 14 4.13 -10.86 2.46
CA LEU A 14 5.49 -10.42 2.12
C LEU A 14 6.38 -11.57 1.67
N ARG A 15 6.25 -12.75 2.28
CA ARG A 15 6.98 -13.96 1.84
C ARG A 15 6.71 -14.33 0.38
N VAL A 16 5.55 -13.96 -0.16
CA VAL A 16 5.19 -14.19 -1.56
C VAL A 16 5.59 -13.00 -2.44
N LEU A 17 5.33 -11.77 -2.00
CA LEU A 17 5.53 -10.58 -2.84
C LEU A 17 6.98 -10.11 -2.94
N ILE A 18 7.80 -10.29 -1.91
CA ILE A 18 9.22 -9.86 -1.93
C ILE A 18 10.01 -10.64 -2.99
N PRO A 19 9.93 -11.98 -3.09
CA PRO A 19 10.58 -12.70 -4.18
C PRO A 19 10.12 -12.23 -5.56
N LEU A 20 8.83 -11.94 -5.74
CA LEU A 20 8.28 -11.45 -7.01
C LEU A 20 8.74 -10.02 -7.35
N TYR A 21 8.93 -9.17 -6.33
CA TYR A 21 9.52 -7.84 -6.48
C TYR A 21 10.97 -7.92 -7.00
N HIS A 22 11.76 -8.87 -6.50
CA HIS A 22 13.14 -9.07 -6.97
C HIS A 22 13.26 -9.85 -8.28
N ALA A 23 12.26 -10.68 -8.62
CA ALA A 23 12.30 -11.51 -9.81
C ALA A 23 12.23 -10.73 -11.14
N GLY A 24 11.83 -9.46 -11.13
CA GLY A 24 11.79 -8.58 -12.32
C GLY A 24 10.72 -8.95 -13.36
N GLU A 25 10.33 -10.22 -13.46
CA GLU A 25 9.27 -10.73 -14.31
C GLU A 25 8.51 -11.86 -13.60
N VAL A 26 7.22 -11.65 -13.39
CA VAL A 26 6.29 -12.72 -13.07
C VAL A 26 5.56 -13.07 -14.36
N THR A 27 5.98 -14.15 -15.02
CA THR A 27 5.30 -14.63 -16.22
C THR A 27 3.93 -15.19 -15.84
N GLY A 28 2.88 -14.41 -16.14
CA GLY A 28 1.50 -14.84 -15.94
C GLY A 28 1.11 -15.91 -16.96
N TYR A 29 0.67 -17.07 -16.48
CA TYR A 29 -0.10 -18.03 -17.26
C TYR A 29 -1.37 -17.31 -17.81
N SER A 30 -1.50 -17.26 -19.13
CA SER A 30 -2.61 -16.70 -19.93
C SER A 30 -2.68 -15.15 -20.07
N GLY A 31 -2.65 -14.69 -21.32
CA GLY A 31 -2.51 -13.28 -21.73
C GLY A 31 -3.69 -12.35 -21.40
N GLN A 32 -4.75 -12.82 -20.75
CA GLN A 32 -5.86 -11.98 -20.29
C GLN A 32 -5.72 -11.56 -18.82
N GLN A 33 -5.06 -12.36 -17.97
CA GLN A 33 -4.79 -12.01 -16.56
C GLN A 33 -3.59 -11.07 -16.40
N ALA A 34 -2.60 -11.14 -17.30
CA ALA A 34 -1.42 -10.27 -17.29
C ALA A 34 -1.74 -8.79 -17.59
N ALA A 35 -2.78 -8.51 -18.38
CA ALA A 35 -3.22 -7.14 -18.67
C ALA A 35 -3.88 -6.45 -17.47
N GLU A 36 -4.40 -7.22 -16.51
CA GLU A 36 -5.00 -6.71 -15.28
C GLU A 36 -4.07 -6.82 -14.06
N SER A 37 -2.98 -7.60 -14.13
CA SER A 37 -2.04 -7.78 -13.02
C SER A 37 -1.36 -6.45 -12.67
N LEU A 38 -1.43 -6.07 -11.38
CA LEU A 38 -0.62 -4.96 -10.88
C LEU A 38 0.85 -5.34 -11.04
N PRO A 39 1.73 -4.41 -11.44
CA PRO A 39 3.15 -4.68 -11.37
C PRO A 39 3.56 -4.97 -9.91
N PRO A 40 4.63 -5.77 -9.68
CA PRO A 40 4.92 -6.32 -8.36
C PRO A 40 5.07 -5.27 -7.25
N THR A 41 5.65 -4.12 -7.55
CA THR A 41 5.86 -3.02 -6.60
C THR A 41 4.55 -2.36 -6.19
N GLU A 42 3.65 -2.10 -7.14
CA GLU A 42 2.31 -1.57 -6.89
C GLU A 42 1.43 -2.58 -6.15
N ALA A 43 1.55 -3.86 -6.47
CA ALA A 43 0.86 -4.93 -5.75
C ALA A 43 1.31 -4.99 -4.29
N LEU A 44 2.63 -4.97 -4.05
CA LEU A 44 3.23 -4.89 -2.72
C LEU A 44 2.75 -3.67 -1.95
N ALA A 45 2.87 -2.48 -2.54
CA ALA A 45 2.45 -1.24 -1.89
C ALA A 45 0.96 -1.26 -1.55
N LEU A 46 0.08 -1.56 -2.52
CA LEU A 46 -1.36 -1.51 -2.30
C LEU A 46 -1.80 -2.52 -1.22
N ALA A 47 -1.27 -3.74 -1.27
CA ALA A 47 -1.63 -4.77 -0.31
C ALA A 47 -1.14 -4.42 1.10
N MET A 48 0.11 -3.98 1.24
CA MET A 48 0.68 -3.64 2.54
C MET A 48 0.01 -2.41 3.15
N MET A 49 -0.28 -1.37 2.36
CA MET A 49 -1.04 -0.20 2.83
C MET A 49 -2.43 -0.61 3.35
N CYS A 50 -3.10 -1.53 2.65
CA CYS A 50 -4.44 -2.01 3.03
C CYS A 50 -4.45 -2.90 4.27
N LEU A 51 -3.48 -3.80 4.40
CA LEU A 51 -3.37 -4.72 5.54
C LEU A 51 -2.91 -4.01 6.81
N THR A 52 -1.93 -3.12 6.68
CA THR A 52 -1.33 -2.41 7.82
C THR A 52 -1.99 -1.07 8.13
N LYS A 53 -2.99 -0.70 7.34
CA LYS A 53 -3.67 0.62 7.37
C LYS A 53 -2.70 1.80 7.27
N THR A 54 -1.60 1.63 6.54
CA THR A 54 -0.60 2.68 6.31
C THR A 54 -0.87 3.38 4.99
N TYR A 55 -1.65 4.46 5.01
CA TYR A 55 -2.00 5.19 3.79
C TYR A 55 -1.10 6.41 3.51
N SER A 56 0.21 6.26 3.75
CA SER A 56 1.26 7.25 3.41
C SER A 56 2.58 6.56 3.07
N SER A 57 3.45 7.25 2.32
CA SER A 57 4.77 6.72 1.93
C SER A 57 5.66 6.49 3.16
N THR A 58 5.72 7.45 4.08
CA THR A 58 6.46 7.29 5.35
C THR A 58 5.95 6.10 6.16
N GLY A 59 4.62 5.96 6.31
CA GLY A 59 4.04 4.86 7.09
C GLY A 59 4.35 3.49 6.48
N LEU A 60 4.21 3.37 5.17
CA LEU A 60 4.52 2.13 4.46
C LEU A 60 6.02 1.79 4.53
N SER A 61 6.90 2.76 4.29
CA SER A 61 8.35 2.56 4.38
C SER A 61 8.78 2.12 5.79
N MET A 62 8.22 2.73 6.84
CA MET A 62 8.49 2.33 8.21
C MET A 62 8.03 0.89 8.50
N LYS A 63 6.83 0.50 8.04
CA LYS A 63 6.35 -0.89 8.20
C LYS A 63 7.30 -1.88 7.51
N LEU A 64 7.64 -1.63 6.25
CA LEU A 64 8.54 -2.50 5.47
C LEU A 64 9.91 -2.65 6.13
N HIS A 65 10.50 -1.57 6.63
CA HIS A 65 11.83 -1.58 7.22
C HIS A 65 11.86 -2.09 8.67
N ILE A 66 11.05 -1.46 9.54
CA ILE A 66 11.17 -1.63 11.00
C ILE A 66 10.41 -2.85 11.47
N GLU A 67 9.20 -3.08 10.97
CA GLU A 67 8.33 -4.14 11.49
C GLU A 67 8.55 -5.45 10.76
N TYR A 68 8.67 -5.37 9.44
CA TYR A 68 8.78 -6.56 8.61
C TYR A 68 10.21 -6.93 8.22
N HIS A 69 11.18 -6.02 8.42
CA HIS A 69 12.57 -6.21 7.99
C HIS A 69 12.69 -6.71 6.54
N ALA A 70 11.75 -6.28 5.69
CA ALA A 70 11.62 -6.74 4.32
C ALA A 70 12.72 -6.17 3.41
N PHE A 71 13.13 -4.94 3.71
CA PHE A 71 14.11 -4.17 2.96
C PHE A 71 14.91 -3.28 3.90
N ASP A 72 16.05 -2.78 3.43
CA ASP A 72 16.74 -1.70 4.14
C ASP A 72 15.92 -0.39 4.10
N ARG A 73 16.39 0.64 4.80
CA ARG A 73 15.70 1.93 4.91
C ARG A 73 15.52 2.60 3.54
N ARG A 74 16.53 2.58 2.69
CA ARG A 74 16.53 3.25 1.37
C ARG A 74 15.64 2.48 0.40
N GLU A 75 15.80 1.17 0.33
CA GLU A 75 14.97 0.28 -0.48
C GLU A 75 13.50 0.39 -0.11
N SER A 76 13.17 0.46 1.19
CA SER A 76 11.80 0.66 1.66
C SER A 76 11.20 1.99 1.19
N ALA A 77 11.99 3.06 1.18
CA ALA A 77 11.54 4.37 0.70
C ALA A 77 11.29 4.35 -0.81
N ILE A 78 12.20 3.74 -1.59
CA ILE A 78 12.07 3.57 -3.04
C ILE A 78 10.82 2.74 -3.37
N ALA A 79 10.67 1.57 -2.74
CA ALA A 79 9.55 0.66 -3.00
C ALA A 79 8.20 1.33 -2.67
N ALA A 80 8.14 2.06 -1.54
CA ALA A 80 6.94 2.80 -1.16
C ALA A 80 6.62 3.93 -2.14
N GLU A 81 7.60 4.74 -2.54
CA GLU A 81 7.39 5.83 -3.49
C GLU A 81 6.98 5.33 -4.87
N VAL A 82 7.78 4.44 -5.47
CA VAL A 82 7.52 3.89 -6.81
C VAL A 82 6.15 3.22 -6.85
N GLY A 83 5.84 2.39 -5.85
CA GLY A 83 4.56 1.72 -5.75
C GLY A 83 3.38 2.69 -5.63
N ILE A 84 3.49 3.72 -4.78
CA ILE A 84 2.40 4.69 -4.61
C ILE A 84 2.20 5.54 -5.86
N LEU A 85 3.27 6.04 -6.49
CA LEU A 85 3.17 6.83 -7.72
C LEU A 85 2.59 6.01 -8.87
N GLY A 86 3.00 4.74 -9.01
CA GLY A 86 2.42 3.81 -9.98
C GLY A 86 0.92 3.60 -9.75
N LEU A 87 0.52 3.34 -8.50
CA LEU A 87 -0.90 3.18 -8.13
C LEU A 87 -1.73 4.44 -8.37
N MET A 88 -1.17 5.63 -8.17
CA MET A 88 -1.83 6.89 -8.51
C MET A 88 -2.04 7.03 -10.01
N ARG A 89 -1.00 6.77 -10.81
CA ARG A 89 -1.08 6.81 -12.28
C ARG A 89 -2.13 5.84 -12.83
N LEU A 90 -2.26 4.67 -12.20
CA LEU A 90 -3.26 3.65 -12.56
C LEU A 90 -4.67 3.94 -12.01
N GLY A 91 -4.83 5.01 -11.20
CA GLY A 91 -6.10 5.45 -10.63
C GLY A 91 -6.59 4.60 -9.45
N TYR A 92 -5.71 3.85 -8.79
CA TYR A 92 -6.04 3.05 -7.61
C TYR A 92 -5.92 3.83 -6.31
N LEU A 93 -5.07 4.87 -6.29
CA LEU A 93 -4.93 5.82 -5.20
C LEU A 93 -5.17 7.24 -5.70
N ARG A 94 -5.50 8.15 -4.77
CA ARG A 94 -5.51 9.60 -5.00
C ARG A 94 -5.07 10.33 -3.73
N PRO A 95 -4.58 11.58 -3.83
CA PRO A 95 -4.30 12.39 -2.65
C PRO A 95 -5.57 12.58 -1.83
N ALA A 96 -5.44 12.62 -0.51
CA ALA A 96 -6.60 12.77 0.37
C ALA A 96 -7.17 14.18 0.38
N SER A 97 -6.33 15.19 0.13
CA SER A 97 -6.71 16.60 0.12
C SER A 97 -5.94 17.39 -0.94
N LYS A 98 -6.37 18.63 -1.20
CA LYS A 98 -5.62 19.58 -2.04
C LYS A 98 -4.24 19.92 -1.46
N LYS A 99 -4.09 19.87 -0.13
CA LYS A 99 -2.81 20.06 0.56
C LYS A 99 -1.85 18.91 0.25
N ASP A 100 -2.35 17.68 0.29
CA ASP A 100 -1.59 16.47 -0.07
C ASP A 100 -1.17 16.50 -1.55
N GLU A 101 -2.09 16.90 -2.43
CA GLU A 101 -1.81 17.08 -3.86
C GLU A 101 -0.72 18.13 -4.09
N LYS A 102 -0.81 19.29 -3.43
CA LYS A 102 0.21 20.34 -3.50
C LYS A 102 1.56 19.85 -2.98
N ALA A 103 1.60 19.15 -1.85
CA ALA A 103 2.83 18.60 -1.28
C ALA A 103 3.52 17.58 -2.22
N LEU A 104 2.76 16.84 -3.02
CA LEU A 104 3.32 15.94 -4.05
C LEU A 104 3.94 16.68 -5.23
N LEU A 105 3.33 17.80 -5.63
CA LEU A 105 3.83 18.65 -6.72
C LEU A 105 5.08 19.43 -6.31
N GLU A 106 5.15 19.84 -5.04
CA GLU A 106 6.28 20.59 -4.47
C GLU A 106 7.36 19.67 -3.87
N ARG A 107 7.27 18.35 -4.08
CA ARG A 107 8.20 17.39 -3.48
C ARG A 107 9.61 17.56 -4.06
N ASN A 108 10.61 17.28 -3.23
CA ASN A 108 11.99 17.18 -3.69
C ASN A 108 12.21 15.86 -4.42
N GLU A 109 12.33 15.90 -5.75
CA GLU A 109 12.56 14.72 -6.60
C GLU A 109 13.97 14.13 -6.45
N GLU A 110 14.89 14.82 -5.76
CA GLU A 110 16.24 14.32 -5.46
C GLU A 110 16.27 13.45 -4.20
N SER A 111 15.17 13.35 -3.45
CA SER A 111 15.05 12.56 -2.23
C SER A 111 13.95 11.51 -2.35
N TRP A 112 14.23 10.28 -1.88
CA TRP A 112 13.26 9.20 -1.86
C TRP A 112 12.26 9.34 -0.70
N GLY A 113 11.00 9.07 -0.99
CA GLY A 113 9.85 9.13 -0.09
C GLY A 113 8.92 10.30 -0.39
N LEU A 114 7.62 10.05 -0.37
CA LEU A 114 6.59 11.09 -0.59
C LEU A 114 6.20 11.84 0.69
N GLY A 115 7.02 11.71 1.74
CA GLY A 115 6.73 12.26 3.07
C GLY A 115 5.39 11.78 3.66
N ASN A 116 4.79 12.63 4.47
CA ASN A 116 3.54 12.36 5.21
C ASN A 116 2.26 12.63 4.39
N VAL A 117 2.35 12.63 3.05
CA VAL A 117 1.20 12.76 2.17
C VAL A 117 0.24 11.60 2.43
N SER A 118 -1.03 11.94 2.66
CA SER A 118 -2.09 10.95 2.90
C SER A 118 -2.79 10.57 1.60
N PHE A 119 -3.05 9.28 1.41
CA PHE A 119 -3.70 8.74 0.22
C PHE A 119 -5.05 8.11 0.54
N LEU A 120 -6.01 8.29 -0.36
CA LEU A 120 -7.28 7.59 -0.34
C LEU A 120 -7.28 6.47 -1.36
N ILE A 121 -7.78 5.30 -0.97
CA ILE A 121 -8.03 4.23 -1.92
C ILE A 121 -9.28 4.54 -2.72
N THR A 122 -9.19 4.44 -4.05
CA THR A 122 -10.35 4.62 -4.92
C THR A 122 -11.22 3.37 -4.90
N ALA A 123 -12.46 3.46 -5.38
CA ALA A 123 -13.30 2.27 -5.55
C ALA A 123 -12.65 1.24 -6.50
N LYS A 124 -11.90 1.71 -7.50
CA LYS A 124 -11.12 0.86 -8.42
C LYS A 124 -10.02 0.12 -7.66
N GLY A 125 -9.25 0.83 -6.82
CA GLY A 125 -8.18 0.23 -6.01
C GLY A 125 -8.71 -0.78 -5.00
N ALA A 126 -9.78 -0.42 -4.29
CA ALA A 126 -10.40 -1.29 -3.29
C ALA A 126 -10.92 -2.58 -3.92
N LYS A 127 -11.63 -2.50 -5.05
CA LYS A 127 -12.08 -3.70 -5.78
C LYS A 127 -10.91 -4.56 -6.27
N ARG A 128 -9.80 -3.93 -6.67
CA ARG A 128 -8.64 -4.65 -7.20
C ARG A 128 -7.97 -5.51 -6.14
N ILE A 129 -7.80 -4.99 -4.93
CA ILE A 129 -7.05 -5.66 -3.86
C ILE A 129 -7.93 -6.46 -2.89
N ALA A 130 -9.24 -6.22 -2.89
CA ALA A 130 -10.15 -6.87 -1.95
C ALA A 130 -10.14 -8.41 -2.01
N PRO A 131 -10.03 -9.10 -3.16
CA PRO A 131 -9.91 -10.55 -3.17
C PRO A 131 -8.69 -11.05 -2.41
N LEU A 132 -7.53 -10.41 -2.60
CA LEU A 132 -6.31 -10.76 -1.90
C LEU A 132 -6.46 -10.56 -0.39
N VAL A 133 -6.94 -9.38 0.03
CA VAL A 133 -7.13 -9.07 1.46
C VAL A 133 -8.16 -10.01 2.09
N ALA A 134 -9.27 -10.28 1.41
CA ALA A 134 -10.31 -11.20 1.86
C ALA A 134 -9.77 -12.63 2.08
N THR A 135 -8.94 -13.13 1.15
CA THR A 135 -8.28 -14.43 1.30
C THR A 135 -7.37 -14.45 2.53
N THR A 136 -6.65 -13.35 2.79
CA THR A 136 -5.73 -13.29 3.93
C THR A 136 -6.44 -13.09 5.27
N THR A 137 -7.55 -12.34 5.31
CA THR A 137 -8.26 -12.03 6.57
C THR A 137 -9.47 -12.93 6.85
N GLY A 138 -9.92 -13.71 5.87
CA GLY A 138 -11.13 -14.54 5.98
C GLY A 138 -12.44 -13.74 5.87
N GLU A 139 -12.38 -12.46 5.51
CA GLU A 139 -13.56 -11.59 5.39
C GLU A 139 -14.26 -11.73 4.01
N PRO A 140 -15.58 -11.46 3.91
CA PRO A 140 -16.25 -11.35 2.61
C PRO A 140 -15.70 -10.19 1.77
N VAL A 141 -15.41 -10.44 0.48
CA VAL A 141 -14.85 -9.44 -0.46
C VAL A 141 -15.62 -8.11 -0.47
N LYS A 142 -16.96 -8.17 -0.44
CA LYS A 142 -17.81 -6.97 -0.47
C LYS A 142 -17.59 -6.08 0.75
N ASP A 143 -17.35 -6.68 1.92
CA ASP A 143 -17.15 -5.96 3.18
C ASP A 143 -15.75 -5.37 3.22
N VAL A 144 -14.75 -6.13 2.73
CA VAL A 144 -13.38 -5.63 2.52
C VAL A 144 -13.36 -4.38 1.64
N VAL A 145 -14.05 -4.37 0.49
CA VAL A 145 -14.09 -3.17 -0.39
C VAL A 145 -14.59 -1.92 0.33
N LYS A 146 -15.61 -2.06 1.18
CA LYS A 146 -16.14 -0.94 1.98
C LYS A 146 -15.17 -0.53 3.08
N ARG A 147 -14.63 -1.51 3.80
CA ARG A 147 -13.68 -1.30 4.89
C ARG A 147 -12.43 -0.58 4.41
N LEU A 148 -11.80 -1.02 3.31
CA LEU A 148 -10.59 -0.38 2.78
C LEU A 148 -10.80 1.09 2.43
N GLN A 149 -11.95 1.43 1.83
CA GLN A 149 -12.30 2.83 1.55
C GLN A 149 -12.52 3.64 2.84
N ALA A 150 -13.17 3.05 3.85
CA ALA A 150 -13.38 3.70 5.14
C ALA A 150 -12.05 3.91 5.89
N ASP A 151 -11.22 2.87 5.99
CA ASP A 151 -9.90 2.88 6.65
C ASP A 151 -9.01 4.00 6.07
N SER A 152 -8.94 4.13 4.74
CA SER A 152 -8.13 5.20 4.12
C SER A 152 -8.63 6.61 4.44
N ARG A 153 -9.96 6.80 4.54
CA ARG A 153 -10.56 8.09 4.92
C ARG A 153 -10.34 8.40 6.39
N GLU A 154 -10.43 7.39 7.24
CA GLU A 154 -10.14 7.52 8.67
C GLU A 154 -8.68 7.90 8.89
N TYR A 155 -7.75 7.21 8.21
CA TYR A 155 -6.33 7.56 8.24
C TYR A 155 -6.07 9.00 7.81
N ALA A 156 -6.71 9.46 6.73
CA ALA A 156 -6.56 10.84 6.29
C ALA A 156 -7.00 11.86 7.36
N LYS A 157 -8.02 11.54 8.17
CA LYS A 157 -8.50 12.44 9.23
C LYS A 157 -7.50 12.58 10.38
N THR A 158 -6.80 11.51 10.76
CA THR A 158 -5.83 11.55 11.86
C THR A 158 -4.61 12.42 11.53
N ARG A 159 -4.35 12.65 10.24
CA ARG A 159 -3.27 13.51 9.72
C ARG A 159 -3.70 14.96 9.44
N VAL A 160 -5.00 15.26 9.50
CA VAL A 160 -5.58 16.61 9.31
C VAL A 160 -5.74 17.37 10.64
N LEU A 161 -5.43 16.76 11.79
CA LEU A 161 -5.41 17.47 13.06
C LEU A 161 -4.42 18.66 12.97
N PRO A 162 -4.83 19.85 13.44
CA PRO A 162 -4.00 21.03 13.37
C PRO A 162 -2.70 20.76 14.13
N GLN A 163 -1.59 21.19 13.56
CA GLN A 163 -0.44 21.56 14.38
C GLN A 163 -0.94 22.65 15.32
N THR A 164 -1.37 22.27 16.52
CA THR A 164 -1.57 23.23 17.60
C THR A 164 -0.19 23.79 17.93
N ALA A 165 -0.08 25.09 17.63
CA ALA A 165 0.93 26.06 17.98
C ALA A 165 1.83 25.68 19.17
N ASP A 166 3.14 25.75 18.94
CA ASP A 166 4.08 26.34 19.89
C ASP A 166 4.29 27.82 19.50
#